data_AF-A0A5J9UGH5-F1
#
_entry.id   AF-A0A5J9UGH5-F1
#
_cell.length_a   1.000
_cell.length_b   1.000
_cell.length_c   1.000
_cell.angle_alpha   90.00
_cell.angle_beta   90.00
_cell.angle_gamma   90.00
#
_symmetry.space_group_name_H-M   'P 1'
#
loop_
_entity.id
_entity.type
_entity.pdbx_description
1 polymer ?
#
loop_
_entity_poly.entity_id
_entity_poly.type
_entity_poly.pdbx_seq_one_letter_code
_entity_poly.pdbx_strand_id
1 'polypeptide(L)'
;MTIADVLSDARVAGLCTSRARQSASLHLRVVPLCTLLGSASGRRASVVSRVLAASASTAASGCRRSRSRRASRPFTPRPSDVILASFPKSGTTWLKALAFAALNRAAYPPSSDDHPLRRSIPHDLVKCLEIEFAVTGNDVDKLSAELEALPSPRLLATHLPYSLLPERVTGTCRVVCVCRDPKDALVSSWLFTGKVAKALLGGDEAPAFTFQEAFDLFCDGRSVCGPQWRHVLGYWEESVRRPDKVLLLRYEEMLREPQINLNKLAKFMGCEFSEEEEDQRVADAIVELCSLDTLKNMDVNKNGRGSGKLPVENESFFRKGVAGDWRDHMTPEMALRLDKIVEDALQGSGFTFAHSP
;
A
#
# COMPACT_ATOMS: atom_id res chain seq x y z
N MET A 1 -20.85 -9.10 1.45
CA MET A 1 -19.71 -8.52 0.72
C MET A 1 -18.38 -8.90 1.36
N THR A 2 -17.63 -9.76 0.68
CA THR A 2 -16.37 -10.40 1.07
C THR A 2 -15.13 -9.59 0.68
N ILE A 3 -13.94 -9.87 1.23
CA ILE A 3 -12.66 -9.37 0.66
C ILE A 3 -12.50 -9.87 -0.78
N ALA A 4 -13.10 -11.04 -1.09
CA ALA A 4 -13.24 -11.49 -2.46
C ALA A 4 -14.21 -10.63 -3.25
N ASP A 5 -15.28 -10.08 -2.68
CA ASP A 5 -16.21 -9.17 -3.38
C ASP A 5 -15.51 -7.83 -3.63
N VAL A 6 -14.64 -7.36 -2.74
CA VAL A 6 -13.76 -6.21 -3.01
C VAL A 6 -12.78 -6.45 -4.16
N LEU A 7 -12.33 -7.69 -4.36
CA LEU A 7 -11.41 -8.07 -5.44
C LEU A 7 -12.13 -8.67 -6.67
N SER A 8 -13.43 -8.94 -6.59
CA SER A 8 -14.26 -9.53 -7.65
C SER A 8 -15.37 -8.60 -8.17
N ASP A 9 -15.80 -7.58 -7.43
CA ASP A 9 -16.67 -6.50 -7.92
C ASP A 9 -15.94 -5.53 -8.86
N ALA A 10 -14.60 -5.51 -8.83
CA ALA A 10 -13.81 -4.95 -9.93
C ALA A 10 -14.06 -5.67 -11.28
N ARG A 11 -14.77 -6.81 -11.29
CA ARG A 11 -15.16 -7.58 -12.48
C ARG A 11 -16.64 -7.47 -12.87
N VAL A 12 -17.46 -6.65 -12.20
CA VAL A 12 -18.88 -6.49 -12.58
C VAL A 12 -19.20 -5.03 -12.92
N ALA A 13 -18.59 -4.54 -14.00
CA ALA A 13 -19.14 -3.45 -14.79
C ALA A 13 -18.82 -3.72 -16.27
N GLY A 14 -19.71 -4.47 -16.94
CA GLY A 14 -19.50 -4.87 -18.34
C GLY A 14 -20.66 -5.64 -18.98
N LEU A 15 -21.70 -4.89 -19.38
CA LEU A 15 -22.54 -5.06 -20.59
C LEU A 15 -23.40 -6.33 -20.78
N CYS A 16 -24.72 -6.12 -20.86
CA CYS A 16 -25.59 -6.80 -21.83
C CYS A 16 -26.63 -5.84 -22.47
N THR A 17 -26.44 -5.63 -23.77
CA THR A 17 -27.41 -5.47 -24.89
C THR A 17 -28.35 -4.26 -25.03
N SER A 18 -28.00 -3.46 -26.07
CA SER A 18 -28.83 -2.88 -27.16
C SER A 18 -29.91 -1.78 -26.93
N ARG A 19 -29.65 -0.67 -27.64
CA ARG A 19 -30.54 0.28 -28.38
C ARG A 19 -31.47 1.25 -27.60
N ALA A 20 -31.06 2.52 -27.78
CA ALA A 20 -31.84 3.70 -28.16
C ALA A 20 -32.53 4.57 -27.08
N ARG A 21 -31.99 5.80 -26.97
CA ARG A 21 -32.64 7.13 -26.90
C ARG A 21 -32.08 8.03 -25.79
N GLN A 22 -32.03 9.31 -26.13
CA GLN A 22 -31.39 10.44 -25.49
C GLN A 22 -31.85 10.68 -24.03
N SER A 23 -30.91 11.02 -23.14
CA SER A 23 -30.98 12.23 -22.29
C SER A 23 -29.64 12.43 -21.56
N ALA A 24 -29.29 13.69 -21.34
CA ALA A 24 -28.03 14.15 -20.77
C ALA A 24 -27.91 13.84 -19.27
N SER A 25 -26.75 13.31 -18.85
CA SER A 25 -26.30 13.25 -17.45
C SER A 25 -24.80 12.96 -17.41
N LEU A 26 -24.03 13.76 -16.68
CA LEU A 26 -22.60 13.58 -16.43
C LEU A 26 -22.31 12.15 -15.95
N HIS A 27 -21.44 11.43 -16.66
CA HIS A 27 -20.92 10.13 -16.25
C HIS A 27 -19.39 10.17 -16.27
N LEU A 28 -18.78 10.05 -15.09
CA LEU A 28 -17.36 9.73 -14.93
C LEU A 28 -17.12 8.37 -15.59
N ARG A 29 -16.39 8.36 -16.72
CA ARG A 29 -16.00 7.13 -17.41
C ARG A 29 -14.88 6.45 -16.62
N VAL A 30 -15.22 5.40 -15.88
CA VAL A 30 -14.25 4.39 -15.43
C VAL A 30 -13.97 3.50 -16.64
N VAL A 31 -12.77 3.61 -17.21
CA VAL A 31 -12.34 2.75 -18.33
C VAL A 31 -11.96 1.38 -17.75
N PRO A 32 -12.51 0.26 -18.24
CA PRO A 32 -12.12 -1.07 -17.78
C PRO A 32 -10.65 -1.34 -18.13
N LEU A 33 -9.92 -2.01 -17.23
CA LEU A 33 -8.52 -2.41 -17.43
C LEU A 33 -8.31 -3.37 -18.63
N CYS A 34 -9.38 -3.84 -19.28
CA CYS A 34 -9.33 -4.61 -20.53
C CYS A 34 -9.67 -3.80 -21.80
N THR A 35 -9.99 -2.51 -21.72
CA THR A 35 -10.41 -1.69 -22.89
C THR A 35 -9.48 -0.51 -23.19
N LEU A 36 -8.20 -0.65 -22.88
CA LEU A 36 -7.11 0.16 -23.46
C LEU A 36 -6.25 -0.65 -24.45
N LEU A 37 -6.76 -1.78 -24.94
CA LEU A 37 -6.10 -2.63 -25.94
C LEU A 37 -6.73 -2.50 -27.34
N GLY A 38 -7.10 -1.28 -27.73
CA GLY A 38 -7.50 -0.96 -29.10
C GLY A 38 -6.84 0.33 -29.53
N SER A 39 -5.90 0.25 -30.49
CA SER A 39 -5.22 1.35 -31.22
C SER A 39 -3.91 1.93 -30.66
N ALA A 40 -3.02 1.10 -30.09
CA ALA A 40 -1.59 1.45 -30.04
C ALA A 40 -0.75 0.29 -30.60
N SER A 41 -0.55 0.30 -31.91
CA SER A 41 0.40 -0.58 -32.59
C SER A 41 1.83 -0.21 -32.15
N GLY A 42 2.42 -1.03 -31.26
CA GLY A 42 3.83 -0.89 -30.91
C GLY A 42 4.27 -1.90 -29.85
N ARG A 43 5.43 -2.55 -30.06
CA ARG A 43 6.00 -3.61 -29.20
C ARG A 43 6.15 -3.22 -27.72
N ARG A 44 6.11 -1.93 -27.35
CA ARG A 44 6.22 -1.40 -25.98
C ARG A 44 4.94 -1.48 -25.13
N ALA A 45 3.75 -1.49 -25.75
CA ALA A 45 2.48 -1.69 -25.02
C ALA A 45 2.39 -3.08 -24.34
N SER A 46 3.19 -4.04 -24.82
CA SER A 46 3.25 -5.40 -24.26
C SER A 46 3.96 -5.47 -22.90
N VAL A 47 4.81 -4.50 -22.55
CA VAL A 47 5.61 -4.54 -21.30
C VAL A 47 4.80 -4.06 -20.10
N VAL A 48 4.03 -2.97 -20.24
CA VAL A 48 3.05 -2.52 -19.23
C VAL A 48 2.08 -3.66 -18.92
N SER A 49 1.57 -4.31 -19.97
CA SER A 49 0.70 -5.46 -19.83
C SER A 49 1.39 -6.66 -19.19
N ARG A 50 2.70 -6.85 -19.34
CA ARG A 50 3.47 -7.96 -18.72
C ARG A 50 3.96 -7.66 -17.32
N VAL A 51 4.21 -6.41 -16.94
CA VAL A 51 4.54 -6.03 -15.55
C VAL A 51 3.28 -6.05 -14.69
N LEU A 52 2.15 -5.54 -15.22
CA LEU A 52 0.84 -5.66 -14.57
C LEU A 52 0.29 -7.10 -14.65
N ALA A 53 0.53 -7.83 -15.74
CA ALA A 53 0.18 -9.25 -15.81
C ALA A 53 1.18 -10.15 -15.08
N ALA A 54 2.42 -9.80 -14.79
CA ALA A 54 3.27 -10.64 -13.95
C ALA A 54 2.71 -10.72 -12.50
N SER A 55 1.93 -9.71 -12.09
CA SER A 55 1.10 -9.76 -10.89
C SER A 55 -0.19 -10.57 -11.05
N ALA A 56 -0.57 -10.97 -12.28
CA ALA A 56 -1.83 -11.63 -12.61
C ALA A 56 -1.72 -12.92 -13.49
N SER A 57 -0.52 -13.34 -13.92
CA SER A 57 -0.31 -14.32 -15.01
C SER A 57 -0.02 -15.73 -14.51
N THR A 58 -0.31 -16.03 -13.24
CA THR A 58 -0.50 -17.39 -12.76
C THR A 58 -1.98 -17.78 -12.77
N ALA A 59 -2.78 -17.21 -13.70
CA ALA A 59 -4.24 -17.33 -13.69
C ALA A 59 -4.88 -17.91 -14.98
N ALA A 60 -4.10 -18.41 -15.94
CA ALA A 60 -4.64 -18.84 -17.25
C ALA A 60 -4.52 -20.32 -17.60
N SER A 61 -4.05 -21.19 -16.70
CA SER A 61 -3.95 -22.63 -16.97
C SER A 61 -4.37 -23.48 -15.77
N GLY A 62 -5.67 -23.50 -15.48
CA GLY A 62 -6.19 -24.36 -14.41
C GLY A 62 -7.68 -24.36 -14.15
N CYS A 63 -8.54 -23.81 -15.02
CA CYS A 63 -9.98 -23.86 -14.79
C CYS A 63 -10.61 -25.14 -15.41
N ARG A 64 -10.30 -26.32 -14.85
CA ARG A 64 -11.22 -27.46 -14.95
C ARG A 64 -12.26 -27.29 -13.85
N ARG A 65 -13.50 -27.04 -14.25
CA ARG A 65 -14.68 -26.93 -13.38
C ARG A 65 -14.82 -28.18 -12.51
N SER A 66 -14.55 -28.07 -11.21
CA SER A 66 -15.20 -28.90 -10.19
C SER A 66 -16.20 -28.03 -9.44
N ARG A 67 -17.49 -28.32 -9.63
CA ARG A 67 -18.56 -27.74 -8.83
C ARG A 67 -18.50 -28.39 -7.44
N SER A 68 -17.77 -27.76 -6.52
CA SER A 68 -17.99 -27.93 -5.09
C SER A 68 -18.39 -26.56 -4.53
N ARG A 69 -19.69 -26.36 -4.31
CA ARG A 69 -20.19 -25.23 -3.52
C ARG A 69 -19.88 -25.50 -2.05
N ARG A 70 -18.61 -25.43 -1.64
CA ARG A 70 -18.32 -25.11 -0.24
C ARG A 70 -18.70 -23.66 -0.04
N ALA A 71 -19.54 -23.39 0.95
CA ALA A 71 -19.82 -22.02 1.38
C ALA A 71 -18.48 -21.43 1.84
N SER A 72 -17.91 -20.54 1.03
CA SER A 72 -16.67 -19.87 1.38
C SER A 72 -16.86 -19.18 2.73
N ARG A 73 -15.98 -19.39 3.71
CA ARG A 73 -16.05 -18.68 4.99
C ARG A 73 -15.27 -17.38 4.84
N PRO A 74 -15.93 -16.23 4.63
CA PRO A 74 -15.20 -15.01 4.41
C PRO A 74 -14.46 -14.57 5.67
N PHE A 75 -13.31 -13.91 5.46
CA PHE A 75 -12.58 -13.21 6.52
C PHE A 75 -13.55 -12.41 7.40
N THR A 76 -13.49 -12.62 8.71
CA THR A 76 -14.35 -11.93 9.67
C THR A 76 -13.51 -10.90 10.41
N PRO A 77 -13.70 -9.60 10.14
CA PRO A 77 -12.98 -8.54 10.84
C PRO A 77 -13.30 -8.56 12.35
N ARG A 78 -12.30 -8.34 13.19
CA ARG A 78 -12.44 -8.26 14.65
C ARG A 78 -12.37 -6.79 15.08
N PRO A 79 -13.06 -6.36 16.15
CA PRO A 79 -13.00 -4.97 16.63
C PRO A 79 -11.60 -4.49 17.01
N SER A 80 -10.72 -5.42 17.39
CA SER A 80 -9.32 -5.16 17.73
C SER A 80 -8.36 -5.20 16.54
N ASP A 81 -8.84 -5.50 15.33
CA ASP A 81 -7.99 -5.46 14.13
C ASP A 81 -7.65 -4.01 13.76
N VAL A 82 -6.41 -3.83 13.28
CA VAL A 82 -5.91 -2.56 12.76
C VAL A 82 -5.45 -2.77 11.31
N ILE A 83 -6.00 -1.97 10.39
CA ILE A 83 -5.64 -1.96 8.98
C ILE A 83 -4.67 -0.82 8.70
N LEU A 84 -3.44 -1.15 8.28
CA LEU A 84 -2.42 -0.22 7.84
C LEU A 84 -2.55 0.02 6.33
N ALA A 85 -3.08 1.19 5.96
CA ALA A 85 -3.29 1.61 4.59
C ALA A 85 -2.20 2.56 4.10
N SER A 86 -1.88 2.50 2.81
CA SER A 86 -1.03 3.51 2.17
C SER A 86 -1.11 3.39 0.66
N PHE A 87 -1.03 4.51 -0.05
CA PHE A 87 -0.65 4.42 -1.46
C PHE A 87 0.77 3.84 -1.54
N PRO A 88 1.07 2.93 -2.50
CA PRO A 88 2.40 2.32 -2.59
C PRO A 88 3.53 3.36 -2.51
N LYS A 89 4.58 3.01 -1.76
CA LYS A 89 5.79 3.85 -1.57
C LYS A 89 5.58 5.14 -0.75
N SER A 90 4.49 5.22 0.02
CA SER A 90 4.22 6.31 0.96
C SER A 90 4.69 6.04 2.40
N GLY A 91 5.56 5.04 2.63
CA GLY A 91 6.08 4.72 3.97
C GLY A 91 5.54 3.42 4.60
N THR A 92 4.89 2.55 3.81
CA THR A 92 4.27 1.30 4.29
C THR A 92 5.19 0.42 5.12
N THR A 93 6.43 0.19 4.67
CA THR A 93 7.41 -0.66 5.38
C THR A 93 7.71 -0.11 6.77
N TRP A 94 7.85 1.21 6.87
CA TRP A 94 8.14 1.88 8.14
C TRP A 94 6.92 1.88 9.06
N LEU A 95 5.73 2.17 8.53
CA LEU A 95 4.48 2.07 9.29
C LEU A 95 4.24 0.65 9.83
N LYS A 96 4.51 -0.38 9.02
CA LYS A 96 4.43 -1.78 9.47
C LYS A 96 5.40 -2.08 10.61
N ALA A 97 6.65 -1.62 10.50
CA ALA A 97 7.67 -1.82 11.54
C ALA A 97 7.25 -1.16 12.86
N LEU A 98 6.90 0.13 12.82
CA LEU A 98 6.47 0.91 13.99
C LEU A 98 5.21 0.31 14.63
N ALA A 99 4.20 -0.01 13.83
CA ALA A 99 2.95 -0.57 14.33
C ALA A 99 3.16 -1.95 14.96
N PHE A 100 3.95 -2.82 14.32
CA PHE A 100 4.27 -4.14 14.84
C PHE A 100 5.05 -4.06 16.16
N ALA A 101 6.12 -3.26 16.18
CA ALA A 101 6.95 -3.09 17.38
C ALA A 101 6.13 -2.50 18.53
N ALA A 102 5.34 -1.45 18.28
CA ALA A 102 4.46 -0.87 19.30
C ALA A 102 3.45 -1.89 19.84
N LEU A 103 2.73 -2.60 18.97
CA LEU A 103 1.66 -3.50 19.40
C LEU A 103 2.16 -4.74 20.15
N ASN A 104 3.39 -5.19 19.84
CA ASN A 104 3.93 -6.43 20.38
C ASN A 104 5.09 -6.21 21.39
N ARG A 105 5.38 -4.98 21.79
CA ARG A 105 6.52 -4.63 22.67
C ARG A 105 6.58 -5.38 24.00
N ALA A 106 5.42 -5.78 24.56
CA ALA A 106 5.37 -6.57 25.78
C ALA A 106 5.88 -8.00 25.58
N ALA A 107 5.63 -8.60 24.40
CA ALA A 107 6.12 -9.93 24.05
C ALA A 107 7.53 -9.88 23.45
N TYR A 108 7.85 -8.80 22.73
CA TYR A 108 9.12 -8.58 22.06
C TYR A 108 9.63 -7.17 22.39
N PRO A 109 10.36 -7.00 23.50
CA PRO A 109 10.96 -5.70 23.83
C PRO A 109 11.86 -5.19 22.70
N PRO A 110 11.87 -3.88 22.39
CA PRO A 110 12.62 -3.34 21.24
C PRO A 110 14.14 -3.57 21.35
N SER A 111 14.66 -3.66 22.57
CA SER A 111 16.06 -3.96 22.88
C SER A 111 16.41 -5.46 22.76
N SER A 112 15.44 -6.36 22.60
CA SER A 112 15.68 -7.80 22.53
C SER A 112 16.39 -8.19 21.23
N ASP A 113 17.47 -8.97 21.33
CA ASP A 113 18.18 -9.53 20.18
C ASP A 113 17.29 -10.46 19.34
N ASP A 114 16.31 -11.10 19.98
CA ASP A 114 15.35 -12.00 19.35
C ASP A 114 14.12 -11.28 18.76
N HIS A 115 14.08 -9.95 18.78
CA HIS A 115 12.95 -9.18 18.25
C HIS A 115 12.65 -9.57 16.79
N PRO A 116 11.39 -9.87 16.42
CA PRO A 116 11.05 -10.38 15.07
C PRO A 116 11.56 -9.52 13.91
N LEU A 117 11.59 -8.19 14.04
CA LEU A 117 12.15 -7.28 13.03
C LEU A 117 13.63 -7.51 12.70
N ARG A 118 14.42 -8.13 13.60
CA ARG A 118 15.83 -8.48 13.36
C ARG A 118 15.99 -9.73 12.49
N ARG A 119 14.94 -10.53 12.34
CA ARG A 119 14.92 -11.83 11.64
C ARG A 119 13.85 -11.93 10.55
N SER A 120 13.05 -10.89 10.34
CA SER A 120 12.03 -10.84 9.31
C SER A 120 11.79 -9.40 8.85
N ILE A 121 11.60 -9.20 7.54
CA ILE A 121 11.22 -7.89 7.00
C ILE A 121 9.80 -7.52 7.49
N PRO A 122 9.47 -6.23 7.73
CA PRO A 122 8.13 -5.82 8.18
C PRO A 122 6.96 -6.34 7.34
N HIS A 123 7.19 -6.60 6.04
CA HIS A 123 6.17 -7.14 5.13
C HIS A 123 5.76 -8.58 5.44
N ASP A 124 6.61 -9.37 6.10
CA ASP A 124 6.29 -10.74 6.51
C ASP A 124 5.54 -10.76 7.85
N LEU A 125 5.78 -9.76 8.71
CA LEU A 125 5.13 -9.62 10.01
C LEU A 125 3.73 -9.01 9.91
N VAL A 126 3.50 -8.13 8.94
CA VAL A 126 2.21 -7.49 8.69
C VAL A 126 1.77 -7.79 7.26
N LYS A 127 0.86 -8.76 7.11
CA LYS A 127 0.38 -9.27 5.82
C LYS A 127 -0.40 -8.23 5.02
N CYS A 128 -0.13 -8.12 3.71
CA CYS A 128 -0.84 -7.20 2.81
C CYS A 128 -1.96 -7.94 2.09
N LEU A 129 -3.22 -7.57 2.32
CA LEU A 129 -4.39 -8.37 1.92
C LEU A 129 -4.41 -8.75 0.44
N GLU A 130 -4.22 -7.78 -0.45
CA GLU A 130 -4.22 -8.02 -1.90
C GLU A 130 -3.01 -8.84 -2.39
N ILE A 131 -1.88 -8.77 -1.70
CA ILE A 131 -0.69 -9.58 -2.02
C ILE A 131 -0.88 -11.02 -1.55
N GLU A 132 -1.39 -11.22 -0.33
CA GLU A 132 -1.70 -12.56 0.18
C GLU A 132 -2.78 -13.24 -0.67
N PHE A 133 -3.78 -12.48 -1.14
CA PHE A 133 -4.77 -12.99 -2.07
C PHE A 133 -4.13 -13.48 -3.38
N ALA A 134 -3.20 -12.72 -3.96
CA ALA A 134 -2.50 -13.15 -5.17
C ALA A 134 -1.63 -14.40 -4.91
N VAL A 135 -0.89 -14.44 -3.79
CA VAL A 135 0.00 -15.56 -3.42
C VAL A 135 -0.78 -16.85 -3.10
N THR A 136 -2.00 -16.73 -2.58
CA THR A 136 -2.89 -17.88 -2.35
C THR A 136 -3.52 -18.41 -3.64
N GLY A 137 -3.15 -17.88 -4.81
CA GLY A 137 -3.72 -18.30 -6.09
C GLY A 137 -5.12 -17.74 -6.32
N ASN A 138 -5.44 -16.60 -5.69
CA ASN A 138 -6.78 -16.03 -5.62
C ASN A 138 -7.78 -16.92 -4.87
N ASP A 139 -7.29 -17.75 -3.94
CA ASP A 139 -8.11 -18.63 -3.10
C ASP A 139 -8.55 -17.90 -1.82
N VAL A 140 -9.82 -17.54 -1.80
CA VAL A 140 -10.46 -16.80 -0.70
C VAL A 140 -10.50 -17.62 0.58
N ASP A 141 -10.72 -18.93 0.48
CA ASP A 141 -10.84 -19.80 1.65
C ASP A 141 -9.46 -20.01 2.29
N LYS A 142 -8.43 -20.17 1.46
CA LYS A 142 -7.04 -20.25 1.93
C LYS A 142 -6.61 -18.94 2.61
N LEU A 143 -6.85 -17.80 1.98
CA LEU A 143 -6.56 -16.49 2.58
C LEU A 143 -7.30 -16.32 3.91
N SER A 144 -8.60 -16.62 3.93
CA SER A 144 -9.42 -16.51 5.13
C SER A 144 -8.89 -17.38 6.27
N ALA A 145 -8.56 -18.65 5.99
CA ALA A 145 -7.97 -19.55 6.98
C ALA A 145 -6.65 -19.02 7.54
N GLU A 146 -5.77 -18.48 6.69
CA GLU A 146 -4.50 -17.89 7.11
C GLU A 146 -4.69 -16.63 7.97
N LEU A 147 -5.69 -15.80 7.67
CA LEU A 147 -5.99 -14.58 8.44
C LEU A 147 -6.71 -14.88 9.76
N GLU A 148 -7.52 -15.93 9.81
CA GLU A 148 -8.19 -16.36 11.05
C GLU A 148 -7.23 -17.02 12.04
N ALA A 149 -6.17 -17.66 11.54
CA ALA A 149 -5.11 -18.25 12.37
C ALA A 149 -4.23 -17.22 13.09
N LEU A 150 -4.27 -15.94 12.68
CA LEU A 150 -3.49 -14.88 13.34
C LEU A 150 -4.08 -14.53 14.72
N PRO A 151 -3.22 -14.33 15.74
CA PRO A 151 -3.67 -13.90 17.06
C PRO A 151 -4.23 -12.47 16.98
N SER A 152 -5.19 -12.18 17.86
CA SER A 152 -5.69 -10.81 18.06
C SER A 152 -4.78 -10.05 19.02
N PRO A 153 -4.66 -8.70 18.88
CA PRO A 153 -5.12 -7.88 17.76
C PRO A 153 -4.35 -8.17 16.46
N ARG A 154 -5.05 -8.29 15.32
CA ARG A 154 -4.38 -8.50 14.03
C ARG A 154 -3.95 -7.18 13.41
N LEU A 155 -2.68 -7.09 13.03
CA LEU A 155 -2.17 -6.07 12.13
C LEU A 155 -2.21 -6.58 10.70
N LEU A 156 -2.97 -5.90 9.86
CA LEU A 156 -3.10 -6.21 8.42
C LEU A 156 -2.81 -4.95 7.62
N ALA A 157 -2.42 -5.08 6.36
CA ALA A 157 -2.13 -3.94 5.51
C ALA A 157 -2.86 -3.99 4.17
N THR A 158 -2.99 -2.85 3.53
CA THR A 158 -3.55 -2.74 2.18
C THR A 158 -3.07 -1.49 1.44
N HIS A 159 -3.02 -1.58 0.12
CA HIS A 159 -2.84 -0.47 -0.81
C HIS A 159 -4.13 -0.06 -1.54
N LEU A 160 -5.27 -0.69 -1.21
CA LEU A 160 -6.53 -0.34 -1.83
C LEU A 160 -6.99 1.05 -1.37
N PRO A 161 -7.61 1.87 -2.23
CA PRO A 161 -8.27 3.10 -1.81
C PRO A 161 -9.43 2.78 -0.84
N TYR A 162 -9.75 3.73 0.04
CA TYR A 162 -10.77 3.55 1.09
C TYR A 162 -12.12 3.05 0.56
N SER A 163 -12.55 3.60 -0.59
CA SER A 163 -13.83 3.27 -1.23
C SER A 163 -13.93 1.82 -1.70
N LEU A 164 -12.80 1.11 -1.83
CA LEU A 164 -12.77 -0.31 -2.16
C LEU A 164 -12.68 -1.19 -0.91
N LEU A 165 -12.52 -0.65 0.30
CA LEU A 165 -12.53 -1.50 1.49
C LEU A 165 -13.95 -1.97 1.83
N PRO A 166 -14.14 -3.24 2.23
CA PRO A 166 -15.48 -3.74 2.54
C PRO A 166 -16.06 -3.00 3.75
N GLU A 167 -17.37 -2.74 3.75
CA GLU A 167 -18.05 -2.07 4.87
C GLU A 167 -17.82 -2.76 6.22
N ARG A 168 -17.81 -4.10 6.23
CA ARG A 168 -17.49 -4.86 7.46
C ARG A 168 -16.10 -4.56 8.01
N VAL A 169 -15.13 -4.21 7.17
CA VAL A 169 -13.77 -3.82 7.60
C VAL A 169 -13.80 -2.39 8.09
N THR A 170 -14.34 -1.47 7.30
CA THR A 170 -14.38 -0.03 7.61
C THR A 170 -15.34 0.35 8.74
N GLY A 171 -16.33 -0.50 9.05
CA GLY A 171 -17.25 -0.37 10.17
C GLY A 171 -16.73 -1.01 11.46
N THR A 172 -15.88 -2.04 11.35
CA THR A 172 -15.40 -2.81 12.52
C THR A 172 -14.01 -2.37 12.95
N CYS A 173 -13.03 -2.44 12.06
CA CYS A 173 -11.62 -2.22 12.35
C CYS A 173 -11.28 -0.75 12.56
N ARG A 174 -10.12 -0.49 13.16
CA ARG A 174 -9.44 0.80 13.04
C ARG A 174 -8.57 0.80 11.78
N VAL A 175 -8.38 1.97 11.18
CA VAL A 175 -7.59 2.14 9.95
C VAL A 175 -6.57 3.23 10.18
N VAL A 176 -5.30 2.94 9.92
CA VAL A 176 -4.22 3.93 9.91
C VAL A 176 -3.75 4.08 8.48
N CYS A 177 -3.89 5.25 7.89
CA CYS A 177 -3.36 5.56 6.57
C CYS A 177 -2.11 6.43 6.70
N VAL A 178 -1.04 6.10 5.97
CA VAL A 178 0.10 7.01 5.77
C VAL A 178 0.10 7.56 4.34
N CYS A 179 0.23 8.88 4.22
CA CYS A 179 0.43 9.59 2.97
C CYS A 179 1.82 10.23 2.89
N ARG A 180 2.24 10.58 1.67
CA ARG A 180 3.55 11.17 1.37
C ARG A 180 3.39 12.15 0.22
N ASP A 181 4.27 13.15 0.12
CA ASP A 181 4.34 14.08 -1.02
C ASP A 181 4.29 13.28 -2.34
N PRO A 182 3.38 13.62 -3.27
CA PRO A 182 3.22 12.87 -4.51
C PRO A 182 4.47 12.80 -5.40
N LYS A 183 5.31 13.83 -5.37
CA LYS A 183 6.57 13.88 -6.13
C LYS A 183 7.55 12.82 -5.60
N ASP A 184 7.71 12.75 -4.28
CA ASP A 184 8.57 11.76 -3.63
C ASP A 184 8.03 10.33 -3.76
N ALA A 185 6.71 10.16 -3.67
CA ALA A 185 6.05 8.87 -3.87
C ALA A 185 6.26 8.35 -5.30
N LEU A 186 6.12 9.21 -6.31
CA LEU A 186 6.39 8.88 -7.72
C LEU A 186 7.84 8.45 -7.93
N VAL A 187 8.82 9.23 -7.49
CA VAL A 187 10.24 8.88 -7.62
C VAL A 187 10.52 7.53 -6.96
N SER A 188 10.00 7.33 -5.75
CA SER A 188 10.17 6.06 -5.04
C SER A 188 9.47 4.89 -5.75
N SER A 189 8.35 5.12 -6.43
CA SER A 189 7.64 4.11 -7.22
C SER A 189 8.41 3.75 -8.48
N TRP A 190 8.87 4.74 -9.24
CA TRP A 190 9.63 4.52 -10.46
C TRP A 190 10.89 3.67 -10.21
N LEU A 191 11.69 4.05 -9.22
CA LEU A 191 12.92 3.31 -8.86
C LEU A 191 12.61 1.88 -8.39
N PHE A 192 11.55 1.70 -7.59
CA PHE A 192 11.16 0.38 -7.09
C PHE A 192 10.63 -0.52 -8.22
N THR A 193 9.78 0.01 -9.10
CA THR A 193 9.29 -0.73 -10.27
C THR A 193 10.43 -1.12 -11.21
N GLY A 194 11.46 -0.28 -11.35
CA GLY A 194 12.68 -0.64 -12.05
C GLY A 194 13.36 -1.89 -11.47
N LYS A 195 13.54 -1.96 -10.14
CA LYS A 195 14.08 -3.15 -9.46
C LYS A 195 13.21 -4.40 -9.69
N VAL A 196 11.89 -4.26 -9.58
CA VAL A 196 10.93 -5.37 -9.83
C VAL A 196 11.01 -5.87 -11.27
N ALA A 197 11.03 -4.95 -12.24
CA ALA A 197 11.12 -5.29 -13.67
C ALA A 197 12.44 -6.02 -13.98
N LYS A 198 13.57 -5.53 -13.45
CA LYS A 198 14.88 -6.17 -13.57
C LYS A 198 14.84 -7.62 -13.06
N ALA A 199 14.24 -7.83 -11.89
CA ALA A 199 14.17 -9.16 -11.28
C ALA A 199 13.21 -10.13 -12.00
N LEU A 200 12.13 -9.63 -12.61
CA LEU A 200 11.14 -10.45 -13.31
C LEU A 200 11.44 -10.71 -14.78
N LEU A 201 12.11 -9.77 -15.46
CA LEU A 201 12.19 -9.75 -16.93
C LEU A 201 13.62 -9.97 -17.47
N GLY A 202 14.54 -10.46 -16.65
CA GLY A 202 15.82 -11.00 -17.13
C GLY A 202 17.04 -10.08 -16.96
N GLY A 203 17.13 -9.32 -15.87
CA GLY A 203 18.33 -8.55 -15.55
C GLY A 203 18.40 -7.18 -16.23
N ASP A 204 19.61 -6.66 -16.44
CA ASP A 204 19.85 -5.28 -16.92
C ASP A 204 19.27 -4.97 -18.31
N GLU A 205 18.87 -5.99 -19.07
CA GLU A 205 18.21 -5.83 -20.37
C GLU A 205 16.69 -5.62 -20.28
N ALA A 206 16.11 -5.68 -19.07
CA ALA A 206 14.68 -5.47 -18.86
C ALA A 206 14.27 -4.06 -19.34
N PRO A 207 13.16 -3.91 -20.08
CA PRO A 207 12.70 -2.60 -20.52
C PRO A 207 12.34 -1.73 -19.31
N ALA A 208 13.19 -0.77 -18.99
CA ALA A 208 12.93 0.22 -17.95
C ALA A 208 12.06 1.34 -18.52
N PHE A 209 11.00 1.71 -17.79
CA PHE A 209 10.32 2.98 -18.06
C PHE A 209 11.30 4.12 -17.80
N THR A 210 11.40 5.04 -18.74
CA THR A 210 12.07 6.32 -18.47
C THR A 210 11.32 7.05 -17.36
N PHE A 211 12.03 7.93 -16.64
CA PHE A 211 11.37 8.74 -15.61
C PHE A 211 10.27 9.63 -16.21
N GLN A 212 10.48 10.18 -17.41
CA GLN A 212 9.48 10.97 -18.13
C GLN A 212 8.19 10.16 -18.38
N GLU A 213 8.29 8.93 -18.90
CA GLU A 213 7.12 8.06 -19.11
C GLU A 213 6.39 7.75 -17.79
N ALA A 214 7.15 7.45 -16.72
CA ALA A 214 6.56 7.20 -15.40
C ALA A 214 5.85 8.44 -14.84
N PHE A 215 6.45 9.63 -15.04
CA PHE A 215 5.89 10.90 -14.63
C PHE A 215 4.60 11.23 -15.38
N ASP A 216 4.57 11.08 -16.71
CA ASP A 216 3.37 11.35 -17.51
C ASP A 216 2.22 10.40 -17.13
N LEU A 217 2.50 9.10 -16.97
CA LEU A 217 1.52 8.14 -16.48
C LEU A 217 0.99 8.50 -15.10
N PHE A 218 1.85 8.94 -14.19
CA PHE A 218 1.44 9.32 -12.85
C PHE A 218 0.58 10.60 -12.85
N CYS A 219 0.92 11.59 -13.68
CA CYS A 219 0.11 12.80 -13.89
C CYS A 219 -1.29 12.47 -14.42
N ASP A 220 -1.39 11.46 -15.30
CA ASP A 220 -2.67 10.95 -15.80
C ASP A 220 -3.46 10.14 -14.75
N GLY A 221 -2.92 9.98 -13.54
CA GLY A 221 -3.48 9.15 -12.48
C GLY A 221 -3.34 7.64 -12.73
N ARG A 222 -2.53 7.24 -13.71
CA ARG A 222 -2.32 5.86 -14.15
C ARG A 222 -1.13 5.23 -13.44
N SER A 223 -1.36 4.83 -12.20
CA SER A 223 -0.41 4.08 -11.37
C SER A 223 -1.11 2.95 -10.61
N VAL A 224 -0.33 2.01 -10.07
CA VAL A 224 -0.89 0.93 -9.23
C VAL A 224 -1.58 1.56 -8.03
N CYS A 225 -2.88 1.29 -7.86
CA CYS A 225 -3.76 1.90 -6.86
C CYS A 225 -3.94 3.43 -6.99
N GLY A 226 -3.63 4.00 -8.16
CA GLY A 226 -3.73 5.43 -8.44
C GLY A 226 -5.13 5.90 -8.83
N PRO A 227 -5.37 7.23 -8.88
CA PRO A 227 -4.41 8.31 -8.59
C PRO A 227 -4.14 8.48 -7.09
N GLN A 228 -2.90 8.79 -6.71
CA GLN A 228 -2.51 8.89 -5.29
C GLN A 228 -3.30 9.94 -4.51
N TRP A 229 -3.49 11.14 -5.08
CA TRP A 229 -4.20 12.22 -4.39
C TRP A 229 -5.66 11.85 -4.08
N ARG A 230 -6.35 11.13 -4.98
CA ARG A 230 -7.69 10.61 -4.70
C ARG A 230 -7.68 9.45 -3.71
N HIS A 231 -6.69 8.57 -3.81
CA HIS A 231 -6.50 7.50 -2.83
C HIS A 231 -6.39 8.08 -1.42
N VAL A 232 -5.50 9.05 -1.21
CA VAL A 232 -5.27 9.68 0.10
C VAL A 232 -6.47 10.52 0.54
N LEU A 233 -7.11 11.26 -0.36
CA LEU A 233 -8.28 12.08 -0.05
C LEU A 233 -9.39 11.26 0.61
N GLY A 234 -9.70 10.07 0.09
CA GLY A 234 -10.73 9.22 0.69
C GLY A 234 -10.41 8.76 2.12
N TYR A 235 -9.14 8.54 2.45
CA TYR A 235 -8.73 8.26 3.84
C TYR A 235 -8.77 9.52 4.72
N TRP A 236 -8.41 10.67 4.17
CA TRP A 236 -8.45 11.94 4.89
C TRP A 236 -9.89 12.33 5.25
N GLU A 237 -10.83 12.30 4.30
CA GLU A 237 -12.24 12.61 4.53
C GLU A 237 -12.82 11.74 5.65
N GLU A 238 -12.45 10.46 5.66
CA GLU A 238 -12.86 9.51 6.67
C GLU A 238 -12.19 9.73 8.03
N SER A 239 -10.94 10.21 8.06
CA SER A 239 -10.28 10.62 9.30
C SER A 239 -10.94 11.85 9.94
N VAL A 240 -11.48 12.76 9.12
CA VAL A 240 -12.25 13.91 9.62
C VAL A 240 -13.64 13.46 10.10
N ARG A 241 -14.31 12.59 9.34
CA ARG A 241 -15.67 12.13 9.63
C ARG A 241 -15.73 11.17 10.83
N ARG A 242 -14.72 10.32 11.00
CA ARG A 242 -14.66 9.26 12.01
C ARG A 242 -13.25 9.16 12.62
N PRO A 243 -12.83 10.16 13.41
CA PRO A 243 -11.47 10.23 13.95
C PRO A 243 -11.11 9.06 14.88
N ASP A 244 -12.09 8.38 15.48
CA ASP A 244 -11.87 7.17 16.29
C ASP A 244 -11.69 5.88 15.47
N LYS A 245 -11.96 5.95 14.16
CA LYS A 245 -11.89 4.80 13.23
C LYS A 245 -10.82 4.96 12.17
N VAL A 246 -10.47 6.19 11.79
CA VAL A 246 -9.45 6.44 10.77
C VAL A 246 -8.45 7.48 11.25
N LEU A 247 -7.17 7.10 11.28
CA LEU A 247 -6.04 7.98 11.54
C LEU A 247 -5.26 8.21 10.25
N LEU A 248 -5.05 9.46 9.87
CA LEU A 248 -4.11 9.84 8.82
C LEU A 248 -2.78 10.30 9.44
N LEU A 249 -1.68 9.73 8.95
CA LEU A 249 -0.29 10.11 9.23
C LEU A 249 0.37 10.64 7.96
N ARG A 250 1.32 11.56 8.10
CA ARG A 250 2.13 12.07 7.00
C ARG A 250 3.56 11.59 7.15
N TYR A 251 4.13 11.03 6.10
CA TYR A 251 5.49 10.52 6.09
C TYR A 251 6.52 11.59 6.49
N GLU A 252 6.32 12.83 6.04
CA GLU A 252 7.19 13.97 6.33
C GLU A 252 7.14 14.37 7.82
N GLU A 253 5.96 14.26 8.46
CA GLU A 253 5.80 14.51 9.89
C GLU A 253 6.40 13.37 10.71
N MET A 254 6.23 12.12 10.27
CA MET A 254 6.86 10.97 10.89
C MET A 254 8.39 11.09 10.87
N LEU A 255 8.98 11.61 9.78
CA LEU A 255 10.42 11.88 9.71
C LEU A 255 10.86 13.00 10.66
N ARG A 256 10.06 14.07 10.77
CA ARG A 256 10.39 15.23 11.61
C ARG A 256 10.27 14.93 13.10
N GLU A 257 9.20 14.22 13.48
CA GLU A 257 8.82 13.97 14.87
C GLU A 257 8.39 12.50 15.04
N PRO A 258 9.33 11.54 14.93
CA PRO A 258 9.01 10.11 14.90
C PRO A 258 8.36 9.63 16.21
N GLN A 259 8.84 10.10 17.37
CA GLN A 259 8.31 9.70 18.67
C GLN A 259 6.86 10.20 18.86
N ILE A 260 6.55 11.44 18.49
CA ILE A 260 5.20 12.01 18.58
C ILE A 260 4.23 11.22 17.71
N ASN A 261 4.63 10.90 16.47
CA ASN A 261 3.80 10.12 15.56
C ASN A 261 3.66 8.66 16.01
N LEU A 262 4.68 8.08 16.64
CA LEU A 262 4.61 6.75 17.25
C LEU A 262 3.62 6.73 18.44
N ASN A 263 3.65 7.73 19.31
CA ASN A 263 2.71 7.85 20.43
C ASN A 263 1.26 8.00 19.92
N LYS A 264 1.05 8.84 18.89
CA LYS A 264 -0.25 8.98 18.21
C LYS A 264 -0.73 7.65 17.63
N LEU A 265 0.15 6.91 16.97
CA LEU A 265 -0.13 5.59 16.41
C LEU A 265 -0.49 4.58 17.51
N ALA A 266 0.32 4.48 18.56
CA ALA A 266 0.13 3.53 19.66
C ALA A 266 -1.20 3.78 20.39
N LYS A 267 -1.49 5.05 20.72
CA LYS A 267 -2.77 5.46 21.30
C LYS A 267 -3.95 5.07 20.42
N PHE A 268 -3.87 5.37 19.13
CA PHE A 268 -4.94 5.02 18.18
C PHE A 268 -5.13 3.51 18.02
N MET A 269 -4.06 2.72 18.07
CA MET A 269 -4.15 1.25 18.07
C MET A 269 -4.65 0.68 19.41
N GLY A 270 -4.83 1.50 20.44
CA GLY A 270 -5.30 1.07 21.76
C GLY A 270 -4.22 0.39 22.59
N CYS A 271 -2.95 0.69 22.29
CA CYS A 271 -1.78 0.22 23.01
C CYS A 271 -0.91 1.42 23.39
N GLU A 272 -1.53 2.47 23.96
CA GLU A 272 -0.81 3.65 24.48
C GLU A 272 0.30 3.22 25.44
N PHE A 273 1.39 3.98 25.49
CA PHE A 273 2.50 3.69 26.40
C PHE A 273 2.08 4.03 27.83
N SER A 274 2.45 3.18 28.79
CA SER A 274 2.22 3.48 30.21
C SER A 274 3.28 4.45 30.74
N GLU A 275 3.04 5.05 31.92
CA GLU A 275 4.02 5.92 32.58
C GLU A 275 5.36 5.19 32.79
N GLU A 276 5.34 3.90 33.14
CA GLU A 276 6.56 3.10 33.28
C GLU A 276 7.29 2.90 31.96
N GLU A 277 6.57 2.74 30.84
CA GLU A 277 7.17 2.62 29.51
C GLU A 277 7.74 3.96 29.01
N GLU A 278 7.12 5.08 29.41
CA GLU A 278 7.63 6.43 29.17
C GLU A 278 8.93 6.67 29.95
N ASP A 279 8.96 6.33 31.24
CA ASP A 279 10.16 6.41 32.09
C ASP A 279 11.31 5.55 31.56
N GLN A 280 10.98 4.36 31.05
CA GLN A 280 11.94 3.44 30.42
C GLN A 280 12.32 3.83 28.98
N ARG A 281 11.72 4.89 28.43
CA ARG A 281 11.95 5.38 27.06
C ARG A 281 11.71 4.30 26.00
N VAL A 282 10.70 3.46 26.19
CA VAL A 282 10.37 2.35 25.28
C VAL A 282 10.05 2.87 23.87
N ALA A 283 9.36 4.01 23.78
CA ALA A 283 9.06 4.65 22.49
C ALA A 283 10.33 5.02 21.72
N ASP A 284 11.37 5.53 22.39
CA ASP A 284 12.65 5.87 21.75
C ASP A 284 13.35 4.62 21.24
N ALA A 285 13.36 3.54 22.03
CA ALA A 285 13.94 2.28 21.59
C ALA A 285 13.20 1.67 20.38
N ILE A 286 11.88 1.85 20.28
CA ILE A 286 11.11 1.45 19.08
C ILE A 286 11.45 2.33 17.88
N VAL A 287 11.54 3.65 18.05
CA VAL A 287 11.93 4.58 16.98
C VAL A 287 13.32 4.22 16.45
N GLU A 288 14.28 3.94 17.33
CA GLU A 288 15.63 3.54 16.97
C GLU A 288 15.67 2.19 16.24
N LEU A 289 14.96 1.18 16.77
CA LEU A 289 14.83 -0.13 16.13
C LEU A 289 14.23 -0.03 14.73
N CYS A 290 13.22 0.82 14.57
CA CYS A 290 12.50 1.02 13.32
C CYS A 290 13.09 2.12 12.45
N SER A 291 14.25 2.69 12.80
CA SER A 291 14.89 3.73 12.02
C SER A 291 15.29 3.17 10.65
N LEU A 292 15.36 4.05 9.65
CA LEU A 292 15.80 3.62 8.32
C LEU A 292 17.20 3.00 8.39
N ASP A 293 18.11 3.63 9.13
CA ASP A 293 19.49 3.17 9.23
C ASP A 293 19.54 1.78 9.84
N THR A 294 18.89 1.57 10.99
CA THR A 294 18.86 0.27 11.67
C THR A 294 18.22 -0.80 10.77
N LEU A 295 17.01 -0.57 10.27
CA LEU A 295 16.31 -1.56 9.44
C LEU A 295 17.08 -1.88 8.17
N LYS A 296 17.59 -0.87 7.45
CA LYS A 296 18.38 -1.07 6.23
C LYS A 296 19.67 -1.84 6.51
N ASN A 297 20.25 -1.67 7.71
CA ASN A 297 21.52 -2.27 8.05
C ASN A 297 21.45 -3.71 8.63
N MET A 298 20.26 -4.19 8.99
CA MET A 298 20.07 -5.57 9.46
C MET A 298 20.34 -6.60 8.36
N ASP A 299 20.96 -7.73 8.74
CA ASP A 299 21.32 -8.80 7.80
C ASP A 299 20.12 -9.35 7.01
N VAL A 300 18.99 -9.56 7.68
CA VAL A 300 17.73 -9.98 7.02
C VAL A 300 17.26 -9.02 5.94
N ASN A 301 17.62 -7.73 6.02
CA ASN A 301 17.23 -6.73 5.03
C ASN A 301 18.31 -6.50 3.97
N LYS A 302 19.60 -6.67 4.29
CA LYS A 302 20.69 -6.60 3.29
C LYS A 302 20.74 -7.81 2.38
N ASN A 303 20.69 -8.99 2.98
CA ASN A 303 20.99 -10.26 2.31
C ASN A 303 19.77 -11.17 2.23
N GLY A 304 18.69 -10.81 2.94
CA GLY A 304 17.48 -11.61 2.94
C GLY A 304 16.63 -11.37 1.70
N ARG A 305 15.95 -12.45 1.34
CA ARG A 305 14.76 -12.44 0.50
C ARG A 305 13.66 -12.89 1.44
N GLY A 306 12.66 -12.05 1.70
CA GLY A 306 11.59 -12.32 2.69
C GLY A 306 10.80 -13.59 2.35
N SER A 307 9.50 -13.60 2.60
CA SER A 307 8.67 -14.78 2.28
C SER A 307 8.61 -15.20 0.80
N GLY A 308 9.40 -14.59 -0.11
CA GLY A 308 9.47 -14.93 -1.53
C GLY A 308 8.23 -14.49 -2.33
N LYS A 309 7.28 -13.81 -1.67
CA LYS A 309 6.01 -13.36 -2.24
C LYS A 309 6.16 -12.30 -3.34
N LEU A 310 7.20 -11.48 -3.23
CA LEU A 310 7.63 -10.57 -4.28
C LEU A 310 8.99 -11.02 -4.82
N PRO A 311 9.22 -10.86 -6.13
CA PRO A 311 10.43 -11.31 -6.81
C PRO A 311 11.61 -10.35 -6.56
N VAL A 312 11.67 -9.64 -5.42
CA VAL A 312 12.72 -8.67 -5.10
C VAL A 312 13.38 -9.01 -3.76
N GLU A 313 14.65 -8.66 -3.63
CA GLU A 313 15.40 -8.74 -2.38
C GLU A 313 14.91 -7.71 -1.37
N ASN A 314 15.10 -7.98 -0.07
CA ASN A 314 14.60 -7.11 0.99
C ASN A 314 15.23 -5.71 0.95
N GLU A 315 16.46 -5.60 0.47
CA GLU A 315 17.16 -4.32 0.30
C GLU A 315 16.43 -3.37 -0.68
N SER A 316 15.60 -3.91 -1.57
CA SER A 316 14.80 -3.12 -2.52
C SER A 316 13.75 -2.23 -1.82
N PHE A 317 13.40 -2.51 -0.57
CA PHE A 317 12.47 -1.69 0.21
C PHE A 317 13.14 -0.48 0.89
N PHE A 318 14.48 -0.46 1.00
CA PHE A 318 15.25 0.54 1.74
C PHE A 318 16.15 1.35 0.81
N ARG A 319 15.83 2.63 0.56
CA ARG A 319 16.58 3.50 -0.35
C ARG A 319 17.29 4.65 0.38
N LYS A 320 16.70 5.85 0.32
CA LYS A 320 17.19 7.07 1.01
C LYS A 320 16.34 7.40 2.23
N GLY A 321 15.03 7.12 2.20
CA GLY A 321 14.09 7.38 3.29
C GLY A 321 14.09 8.83 3.78
N VAL A 322 14.15 9.78 2.85
CA VAL A 322 14.09 11.22 3.10
C VAL A 322 12.87 11.85 2.41
N ALA A 323 12.52 13.06 2.83
CA ALA A 323 11.59 13.94 2.13
C ALA A 323 12.37 14.89 1.21
N GLY A 324 11.80 15.23 0.04
CA GLY A 324 12.38 16.20 -0.89
C GLY A 324 13.37 15.63 -1.92
N ASP A 325 13.51 14.31 -1.98
CA ASP A 325 14.41 13.63 -2.92
C ASP A 325 13.97 13.80 -4.38
N TRP A 326 12.70 14.12 -4.60
CA TRP A 326 12.18 14.43 -5.93
C TRP A 326 12.95 15.51 -6.68
N ARG A 327 13.64 16.42 -5.97
CA ARG A 327 14.45 17.50 -6.55
C ARG A 327 15.66 16.99 -7.33
N ASP A 328 16.16 15.80 -7.01
CA ASP A 328 17.26 15.15 -7.74
C ASP A 328 16.80 14.51 -9.06
N HIS A 329 15.48 14.43 -9.29
CA HIS A 329 14.89 13.65 -10.37
C HIS A 329 13.93 14.43 -11.28
N MET A 330 13.30 15.50 -10.77
CA MET A 330 12.34 16.31 -11.50
C MET A 330 12.90 17.68 -11.86
N THR A 331 12.57 18.18 -13.04
CA THR A 331 12.75 19.60 -13.34
C THR A 331 11.71 20.44 -12.58
N PRO A 332 11.95 21.74 -12.38
CA PRO A 332 10.96 22.64 -11.77
C PRO A 332 9.60 22.61 -12.50
N GLU A 333 9.60 22.48 -13.82
CA GLU A 333 8.37 22.42 -14.63
C GLU A 333 7.58 21.14 -14.38
N MET A 334 8.26 20.00 -14.21
CA MET A 334 7.62 18.73 -13.85
C MET A 334 6.98 18.82 -12.46
N ALA A 335 7.71 19.36 -11.48
CA ALA A 335 7.20 19.53 -10.12
C ALA A 335 5.96 20.44 -10.11
N LEU A 336 6.03 21.61 -10.75
CA LEU A 336 4.92 22.55 -10.84
C LEU A 336 3.70 21.95 -11.54
N ARG A 337 3.90 21.17 -12.61
CA ARG A 337 2.81 20.48 -13.30
C ARG A 337 2.09 19.50 -12.37
N LEU A 338 2.84 18.69 -11.62
CA LEU A 338 2.23 17.72 -10.69
C LEU A 338 1.56 18.43 -9.51
N ASP A 339 2.19 19.45 -8.94
CA ASP A 339 1.60 20.25 -7.85
C ASP A 339 0.25 20.84 -8.30
N LYS A 340 0.18 21.45 -9.49
CA LYS A 340 -1.08 21.97 -10.04
C LYS A 340 -2.15 20.88 -10.20
N ILE A 341 -1.80 19.71 -10.74
CA ILE A 341 -2.75 18.58 -10.89
C ILE A 341 -3.31 18.16 -9.53
N VAL A 342 -2.46 18.09 -8.51
CA VAL A 342 -2.84 17.70 -7.15
C VAL A 342 -3.70 18.79 -6.49
N GLU A 343 -3.31 20.06 -6.59
CA GLU A 343 -4.07 21.20 -6.06
C GLU A 343 -5.46 21.29 -6.69
N ASP A 344 -5.56 21.24 -8.02
CA ASP A 344 -6.84 21.25 -8.75
C ASP A 344 -7.73 20.08 -8.30
N ALA A 345 -7.16 18.89 -8.10
CA ALA A 345 -7.90 17.71 -7.68
C ALA A 345 -8.32 17.70 -6.21
N LEU A 346 -7.64 18.46 -5.35
CA LEU A 346 -7.94 18.61 -3.92
C LEU A 346 -8.69 19.90 -3.60
N GLN A 347 -8.96 20.74 -4.60
CA GLN A 347 -9.63 22.02 -4.42
C GLN A 347 -10.96 21.85 -3.68
N GLY A 348 -11.16 22.63 -2.62
CA GLY A 348 -12.37 22.60 -1.81
C GLY A 348 -12.46 21.45 -0.81
N SER A 349 -11.51 20.50 -0.81
CA SER A 349 -11.49 19.42 0.19
C SER A 349 -11.07 19.92 1.57
N GLY A 350 -10.18 20.90 1.66
CA GLY A 350 -9.51 21.29 2.91
C GLY A 350 -8.28 20.43 3.24
N PHE A 351 -7.95 19.45 2.39
CA PHE A 351 -6.73 18.66 2.48
C PHE A 351 -5.62 19.22 1.60
N THR A 352 -4.41 19.25 2.13
CA THR A 352 -3.17 19.47 1.38
C THR A 352 -2.13 18.45 1.83
N PHE A 353 -1.26 18.02 0.93
CA PHE A 353 -0.08 17.25 1.32
C PHE A 353 0.89 18.15 2.09
N ALA A 354 1.70 17.55 2.98
CA ALA A 354 2.78 18.31 3.60
C ALA A 354 3.81 18.62 2.51
N HIS A 355 4.21 19.88 2.38
CA HIS A 355 5.32 20.22 1.50
C HIS A 355 6.62 19.72 2.13
N SER A 356 7.41 18.98 1.35
CA SER A 356 8.81 18.72 1.71
C SER A 356 9.53 20.07 1.80
N PRO A 357 10.21 20.38 2.91
CA PRO A 357 10.93 21.65 3.07
C PRO A 357 11.95 21.89 1.96
#